data_AF-U2U480-F1
#
_entry.id   AF-U2U480-F1
#
_cell.length_a   1.000
_cell.length_b   1.000
_cell.length_c   1.000
_cell.angle_alpha   90.00
_cell.angle_beta   90.00
_cell.angle_gamma   90.00
#
_symmetry.space_group_name_H-M   'P 1'
#
loop_
_entity.id
_entity.type
_entity.pdbx_description
1 polymer ?
#
loop_
_entity_poly.entity_id
_entity_poly.type
_entity_poly.pdbx_seq_one_letter_code
_entity_poly.pdbx_strand_id
1 'polypeptide(L)' 'MNAEGYPDPTADKAVRRGDKEPKQVSELIRTIKAAAALAGYEITNRIHLKDQKTGRRYR' A
#
# COMPACT_ATOMS: atom_id res chain seq x y z
N MET A 1 -22.51 11.14 -10.01
CA MET A 1 -21.58 10.35 -10.84
C MET A 1 -20.26 10.29 -10.09
N ASN A 2 -19.83 9.08 -9.70
CA ASN A 2 -18.59 8.88 -8.94
C ASN A 2 -17.42 8.81 -9.94
N ALA A 3 -16.52 9.79 -9.87
CA ALA A 3 -15.40 9.93 -10.80
C ALA A 3 -14.08 10.13 -10.05
N GLU A 4 -13.91 9.50 -8.88
CA GLU A 4 -12.62 9.43 -8.22
C GLU A 4 -11.88 8.18 -8.67
N GLY A 5 -11.55 8.20 -9.97
CA GLY A 5 -10.35 7.54 -10.43
C GLY A 5 -9.18 8.33 -9.89
N TYR A 6 -8.55 7.83 -8.82
CA TYR A 6 -7.19 8.21 -8.50
C TYR A 6 -6.27 7.11 -9.05
N PRO A 7 -5.88 7.16 -10.33
CA PRO A 7 -4.73 6.40 -10.79
C PRO A 7 -3.50 7.09 -10.19
N ASP A 8 -3.13 6.68 -8.98
CA ASP A 8 -1.99 7.22 -8.24
C ASP A 8 -0.70 6.88 -9.02
N PRO A 9 -0.08 7.86 -9.72
CA PRO A 9 1.09 7.62 -10.58
C PRO A 9 2.35 7.31 -9.75
N THR A 10 2.23 7.32 -8.42
CA THR A 10 3.29 7.01 -7.46
C THR A 10 3.68 5.52 -7.50
N ALA A 11 2.82 4.64 -8.01
CA ALA A 11 3.08 3.20 -8.10
C ALA A 11 4.10 2.77 -9.16
N ASP A 12 4.39 3.60 -10.17
CA ASP A 12 5.16 3.17 -11.35
C ASP A 12 6.69 3.33 -11.20
N LYS A 13 7.17 4.22 -10.33
CA LYS A 13 8.60 4.62 -10.32
C LYS A 13 9.52 3.93 -9.31
N ALA A 14 9.00 3.06 -8.43
CA ALA A 14 9.77 2.59 -7.28
C ALA A 14 10.34 1.16 -7.40
N VAL A 15 10.38 0.57 -8.59
CA VAL A 15 11.00 -0.77 -8.81
C VAL A 15 12.52 -0.68 -8.90
N ARG A 16 13.23 0.04 -8.01
CA ARG A 16 14.71 -0.03 -7.94
C ARG A 16 15.24 0.17 -6.52
N ARG A 17 16.04 -0.83 -6.06
CA ARG A 17 16.81 -0.97 -4.79
C ARG A 17 15.93 -1.38 -3.60
N GLY A 18 16.11 -2.52 -2.95
CA GLY A 18 17.35 -3.20 -2.56
C GLY A 18 17.37 -3.19 -1.02
N ASP A 19 17.13 -4.35 -0.40
CA ASP A 19 17.19 -4.69 1.04
C ASP A 19 16.37 -3.92 2.10
N LYS A 20 15.87 -2.72 1.83
CA LYS A 20 14.83 -2.09 2.66
C LYS A 20 13.46 -2.40 2.09
N GLU A 21 12.46 -2.62 2.96
CA GLU A 21 11.06 -2.61 2.54
C GLU A 21 10.84 -1.44 1.57
N PRO A 22 10.28 -1.68 0.37
CA PRO A 22 10.13 -0.63 -0.63
C PRO A 22 9.36 0.52 0.00
N LYS A 23 9.80 1.77 -0.17
CA LYS A 23 9.06 2.95 0.34
C LYS A 23 7.58 2.89 -0.04
N GLN A 24 7.28 2.34 -1.22
CA GLN A 24 5.95 2.07 -1.74
C GLN A 24 5.10 1.15 -0.83
N VAL A 25 5.70 0.13 -0.21
CA VAL A 25 5.00 -0.78 0.72
C VAL A 25 4.61 -0.03 1.99
N SER A 26 5.54 0.76 2.55
CA SER A 26 5.27 1.57 3.74
C SER A 26 4.21 2.64 3.48
N GLU A 27 4.24 3.26 2.30
CA GLU A 27 3.24 4.24 1.88
C GLU A 27 1.86 3.61 1.70
N LEU A 28 1.79 2.45 1.03
CA LEU A 28 0.56 1.68 0.89
C LEU A 28 -0.06 1.32 2.25
N ILE A 29 0.75 0.87 3.21
CA ILE A 29 0.29 0.58 4.58
C ILE A 29 -0.31 1.84 5.23
N ARG A 30 0.30 3.02 5.05
CA ARG A 30 -0.21 4.29 5.59
C ARG A 30 -1.55 4.65 4.95
N THR A 31 -1.68 4.50 3.64
CA THR A 31 -2.93 4.78 2.92
C THR A 31 -4.05 3.84 3.36
N ILE A 32 -3.78 2.54 3.53
CA ILE A 32 -4.77 1.58 4.03
C ILE A 32 -5.22 1.96 5.45
N LYS A 33 -4.29 2.34 6.33
CA LYS A 33 -4.62 2.81 7.69
C LYS A 33 -5.48 4.08 7.67
N ALA A 34 -5.13 5.04 6.83
CA ALA A 34 -5.89 6.28 6.68
C ALA A 34 -7.32 5.98 6.17
N ALA A 35 -7.44 5.13 5.16
CA ALA A 35 -8.74 4.71 4.61
C ALA A 35 -9.61 4.00 5.66
N ALA A 36 -9.03 3.09 6.44
CA ALA A 36 -9.75 2.42 7.53
C ALA A 36 -10.25 3.44 8.57
N ALA A 37 -9.39 4.35 9.01
CA ALA A 37 -9.75 5.39 9.97
C ALA A 37 -10.86 6.32 9.44
N LEU A 38 -10.78 6.75 8.18
CA LEU A 38 -11.82 7.56 7.53
C LEU A 38 -13.15 6.82 7.43
N ALA A 39 -13.12 5.50 7.25
CA ALA A 39 -14.31 4.66 7.21
C ALA A 39 -14.84 4.27 8.61
N GLY A 40 -14.20 4.73 9.70
CA GLY A 40 -14.60 4.40 11.08
C GLY A 40 -14.18 3.00 11.54
N TYR A 41 -13.20 2.38 10.88
CA TYR A 41 -12.67 1.07 11.23
C TYR A 41 -11.25 1.17 11.76
N GLU A 42 -10.93 0.30 12.72
CA GLU A 42 -9.56 0.11 13.21
C GLU A 42 -8.99 -1.20 12.65
N ILE A 43 -7.72 -1.16 12.25
CA ILE A 43 -7.00 -2.36 11.87
C ILE A 43 -6.53 -3.06 13.15
N THR A 44 -7.22 -4.14 13.51
CA THR A 44 -6.97 -4.89 14.75
C THR A 44 -5.76 -5.82 14.70
N ASN A 45 -5.17 -6.04 13.51
CA ASN A 45 -4.02 -6.93 13.32
C ASN A 45 -2.99 -6.35 12.33
N ARG A 46 -1.83 -6.99 12.19
CA ARG A 46 -0.80 -6.53 11.24
C ARG A 46 -1.24 -6.72 9.79
N ILE A 47 -0.96 -5.73 8.95
CA ILE A 47 -1.25 -5.78 7.50
C ILE A 47 -0.14 -6.59 6.81
N HIS A 48 -0.51 -7.71 6.21
CA HIS A 48 0.39 -8.50 5.37
C HIS A 48 0.18 -8.16 3.89
N LEU A 49 1.24 -7.76 3.20
CA LEU A 49 1.18 -7.45 1.77
C LEU A 49 1.92 -8.52 0.98
N LYS A 50 1.28 -9.04 -0.07
CA LYS A 50 1.92 -9.91 -1.06
C LYS A 50 1.95 -9.19 -2.39
N ASP A 51 3.15 -8.95 -2.91
CA ASP A 51 3.33 -8.46 -4.26
C ASP A 51 2.90 -9.55 -5.25
N GLN A 52 1.90 -9.26 -6.10
CA GLN A 52 1.33 -10.25 -7.00
C GLN A 52 2.26 -10.61 -8.17
N LYS A 53 3.19 -9.73 -8.54
CA LYS A 53 4.11 -9.91 -9.68
C LYS A 53 5.34 -10.75 -9.30
N THR A 54 5.90 -10.47 -8.14
CA THR A 54 7.16 -11.06 -7.64
C THR A 54 6.93 -12.13 -6.58
N GLY A 55 5.71 -12.22 -6.02
CA GLY A 55 5.38 -13.15 -4.93
C GLY A 55 5.96 -12.75 -3.57
N ARG A 56 6.69 -11.63 -3.48
CA ARG A 56 7.32 -11.15 -2.24
C ARG A 56 6.27 -10.82 -1.19
N ARG A 57 6.53 -11.24 0.04
CA ARG A 57 5.67 -10.98 1.19
C ARG A 57 6.33 -9.96 2.10
N TYR A 58 5.60 -8.92 2.43
CA TYR A 58 5.96 -7.90 3.40
C TYR A 58 5.05 -8.07 4.61
N ARG A 59 5.66 -8.16 5.80
CA ARG A 59 4.94 -8.35 7.05
C ARG A 59 5.09 -7.13 7.91
#